data_AF-A0A0D6M3Z5-F1
#
_entry.id   AF-A0A0D6M3Z5-F1
#
_cell.length_a   1.000
_cell.length_b   1.000
_cell.length_c   1.000
_cell.angle_alpha   90.00
_cell.angle_beta   90.00
_cell.angle_gamma   90.00
#
_symmetry.space_group_name_H-M   'P 1'
#
loop_
_entity.id
_entity.type
_entity.pdbx_description
1 polymer ?
#
loop_
_entity_poly.entity_id
_entity_poly.type
_entity_poly.pdbx_seq_one_letter_code
_entity_poly.pdbx_strand_id
1 'polypeptide(L)'
;MYNTTKAMIENLGSLVERFGFVPNGGRVYYLRRSQPPLLAGMLYEYYEVTKDREFVKKMLPILEKELTFWNNNRMTTVTVQGTDYFVYRYNTKSNMPRPESYAQDIKKAQTVPDKAQFWQ
;
A
#
# COMPACT_ATOMS: atom_id res chain seq x y z
N MET A 1 -19.49 15.62 -6.70
CA MET A 1 -18.13 15.88 -7.21
C MET A 1 -17.56 14.63 -7.92
N TYR A 2 -18.28 14.03 -8.88
CA TYR A 2 -17.89 12.73 -9.45
C TYR A 2 -16.62 12.77 -10.31
N ASN A 3 -16.40 13.87 -11.04
CA ASN A 3 -15.19 14.05 -11.85
C ASN A 3 -13.92 14.06 -10.99
N THR A 4 -13.95 14.74 -9.84
CA THR A 4 -12.82 14.77 -8.90
C THR A 4 -12.55 13.38 -8.33
N THR A 5 -13.59 12.64 -7.94
CA THR A 5 -13.43 11.26 -7.46
C THR A 5 -12.82 10.34 -8.52
N LYS A 6 -13.33 10.41 -9.76
CA LYS A 6 -12.79 9.64 -10.89
C LYS A 6 -11.32 9.96 -11.13
N ALA A 7 -10.96 11.24 -11.19
CA ALA A 7 -9.58 11.68 -11.36
C ALA A 7 -8.66 11.21 -10.21
N MET A 8 -9.16 11.20 -8.97
CA MET A 8 -8.39 10.66 -7.84
C MET A 8 -8.15 9.16 -7.96
N ILE A 9 -9.16 8.39 -8.37
CA ILE A 9 -9.00 6.94 -8.63
C ILE A 9 -8.00 6.69 -9.76
N GLU A 10 -8.05 7.47 -10.84
CA GLU A 10 -7.08 7.38 -11.94
C GLU A 10 -5.66 7.77 -11.50
N ASN A 11 -5.52 8.81 -10.67
CA ASN A 11 -4.23 9.21 -10.11
C ASN A 11 -3.61 8.08 -9.28
N LEU A 12 -4.39 7.45 -8.39
CA LEU A 12 -3.92 6.30 -7.61
C LEU A 12 -3.65 5.08 -8.49
N GLY A 13 -4.50 4.82 -9.48
CA GLY A 13 -4.27 3.77 -10.48
C GLY A 13 -2.96 3.95 -11.21
N SER A 14 -2.61 5.18 -11.61
CA SER A 14 -1.32 5.49 -12.25
C SER A 14 -0.11 5.17 -11.36
N LEU A 15 -0.26 5.24 -10.03
CA LEU A 15 0.80 4.87 -9.09
C LEU A 15 0.95 3.35 -9.03
N VAL A 16 -0.16 2.61 -9.02
CA VAL A 16 -0.17 1.15 -9.11
C VAL A 16 0.44 0.68 -10.43
N GLU A 17 0.15 1.34 -11.55
CA GLU A 17 0.77 0.98 -12.82
C GLU A 17 2.29 1.15 -12.82
N ARG A 18 2.78 2.25 -12.23
CA ARG A 18 4.23 2.54 -12.18
C ARG A 18 4.99 1.73 -11.14
N PHE A 19 4.39 1.49 -9.98
CA PHE A 19 5.10 0.95 -8.81
C PHE A 19 4.54 -0.38 -8.29
N GLY A 20 3.39 -0.82 -8.78
CA GLY A 20 2.70 -2.04 -8.36
C GLY A 20 1.75 -1.86 -7.17
N PHE A 21 1.74 -0.71 -6.51
CA PHE A 21 0.91 -0.41 -5.34
C PHE A 21 0.71 1.09 -5.20
N VAL A 22 -0.24 1.51 -4.34
CA VAL A 22 -0.37 2.91 -3.92
C VAL A 22 0.63 3.23 -2.79
N PRO A 23 1.66 4.07 -3.03
CA PRO A 23 2.56 4.50 -1.96
C PRO A 23 1.82 5.34 -0.91
N ASN A 24 2.38 5.41 0.29
CA ASN A 24 1.84 6.24 1.38
C ASN A 24 1.67 7.73 1.00
N GLY A 25 2.40 8.20 -0.01
CA GLY A 25 2.17 9.50 -0.63
C GLY A 25 3.03 9.70 -1.88
N GLY A 26 2.77 10.79 -2.62
CA GLY A 26 3.48 11.16 -3.86
C GLY A 26 4.90 11.71 -3.63
N ARG A 27 5.74 10.94 -2.92
CA ARG A 27 7.12 11.31 -2.56
C ARG A 27 8.03 10.08 -2.69
N VAL A 28 9.25 10.30 -3.19
CA VAL A 28 10.20 9.20 -3.48
C VAL A 28 10.52 8.33 -2.26
N TYR A 29 10.59 8.92 -1.07
CA TYR A 29 10.88 8.20 0.17
C TYR A 29 9.73 7.28 0.65
N TYR A 30 8.55 7.34 0.01
CA TYR A 30 7.44 6.42 0.26
C TYR A 30 7.36 5.24 -0.70
N LEU A 31 8.25 5.11 -1.69
CA LEU A 31 8.23 3.99 -2.66
C LEU A 31 8.52 2.60 -2.04
N ARG A 32 8.71 2.52 -0.72
CA ARG A 32 8.84 1.26 0.04
C ARG A 32 7.68 1.01 1.02
N ARG A 33 6.76 1.97 1.14
CA ARG A 33 5.70 2.00 2.15
C ARG A 33 4.36 2.24 1.46
N SER A 34 3.45 1.28 1.63
CA SER A 34 2.04 1.47 1.25
C SER A 34 1.26 2.10 2.42
N GLN A 35 -0.03 2.24 2.23
CA GLN A 35 -1.03 2.58 3.25
C GLN A 35 -2.21 1.59 3.15
N PRO A 36 -3.25 1.68 3.98
CA PRO A 36 -4.43 0.82 3.82
C PRO A 36 -4.95 0.82 2.36
N PRO A 37 -5.11 -0.35 1.72
CA PRO A 37 -5.44 -0.44 0.30
C PRO A 37 -6.92 -0.17 0.06
N LEU A 38 -7.26 1.09 -0.18
CA LEU A 38 -8.64 1.53 -0.35
C LEU A 38 -9.05 1.69 -1.83
N LEU A 39 -8.16 1.51 -2.80
CA LEU A 39 -8.43 1.80 -4.21
C LEU A 39 -9.61 0.99 -4.77
N ALA A 40 -9.70 -0.31 -4.44
CA ALA A 40 -10.82 -1.14 -4.82
C ALA A 40 -12.15 -0.66 -4.20
N GLY A 41 -12.13 -0.29 -2.92
CA GLY A 41 -13.29 0.29 -2.23
C GLY A 41 -13.71 1.63 -2.83
N MET A 42 -12.75 2.51 -3.17
CA MET A 42 -13.03 3.78 -3.84
C MET A 42 -13.70 3.57 -5.20
N LEU A 43 -13.23 2.60 -5.99
CA LEU A 43 -13.85 2.25 -7.26
C LEU A 43 -15.26 1.69 -7.08
N TYR A 44 -15.47 0.84 -6.07
CA TYR A 44 -16.77 0.28 -5.72
C TYR A 44 -17.77 1.38 -5.37
N GLU A 45 -17.43 2.27 -4.43
CA GLU A 45 -18.30 3.39 -4.03
C GLU A 45 -18.61 4.34 -5.20
N TYR A 46 -17.61 4.61 -6.07
CA TYR A 46 -17.82 5.39 -7.28
C TYR A 46 -18.79 4.70 -8.24
N TYR A 47 -18.63 3.41 -8.46
CA TYR A 47 -19.53 2.63 -9.31
C TYR A 47 -20.94 2.62 -8.72
N GLU A 48 -21.10 2.47 -7.42
CA GLU A 48 -22.42 2.36 -6.81
C GLU A 48 -23.30 3.58 -7.07
N VAL A 49 -22.72 4.77 -7.19
CA VAL A 49 -23.45 6.00 -7.48
C VAL A 49 -23.55 6.31 -8.98
N THR A 50 -22.51 6.01 -9.76
CA THR A 50 -22.45 6.41 -11.19
C THR A 50 -22.89 5.34 -12.17
N LYS A 51 -22.83 4.08 -11.75
CA LYS A 51 -23.00 2.87 -12.56
C LYS A 51 -22.12 2.84 -13.82
N ASP A 52 -20.97 3.53 -13.80
CA ASP A 52 -19.99 3.62 -14.90
C ASP A 52 -19.19 2.30 -15.03
N ARG A 53 -19.77 1.34 -15.74
CA ARG A 53 -19.17 0.00 -15.94
C ARG A 53 -17.89 0.01 -16.76
N GLU A 54 -17.78 0.92 -17.73
CA GLU A 54 -16.58 1.02 -18.57
C GLU A 54 -15.38 1.47 -17.75
N PHE A 55 -15.58 2.40 -16.80
CA PHE A 55 -14.52 2.79 -15.89
C PHE A 55 -14.09 1.64 -14.96
N VAL A 56 -15.05 0.86 -14.43
CA VAL A 56 -14.72 -0.34 -13.63
C VAL A 56 -13.88 -1.32 -14.44
N LYS A 57 -14.29 -1.60 -15.68
CA LYS A 57 -13.57 -2.50 -16.59
C LYS A 57 -12.15 -2.02 -16.88
N LYS A 58 -11.95 -0.71 -17.06
CA LYS A 58 -10.62 -0.09 -17.22
C LYS A 58 -9.75 -0.27 -15.97
N MET A 59 -10.32 -0.14 -14.78
CA MET A 59 -9.58 -0.17 -13.51
C MET A 59 -9.30 -1.56 -12.98
N LEU A 60 -10.09 -2.58 -13.35
CA LEU A 60 -9.96 -3.95 -12.86
C LEU A 60 -8.54 -4.55 -12.98
N PRO A 61 -7.85 -4.52 -14.14
CA PRO A 61 -6.49 -5.05 -14.24
C PRO A 61 -5.48 -4.29 -13.34
N ILE A 62 -5.74 -3.02 -13.05
CA ILE A 62 -4.92 -2.22 -12.14
C ILE A 62 -5.13 -2.69 -10.70
N LEU A 63 -6.37 -2.98 -10.29
CA LEU A 63 -6.67 -3.54 -8.97
C LEU A 63 -6.05 -4.92 -8.77
N GLU A 64 -6.09 -5.78 -9.80
CA GLU A 64 -5.44 -7.10 -9.77
C GLU A 64 -3.92 -6.98 -9.61
N LYS A 65 -3.32 -5.97 -10.26
CA LYS A 65 -1.89 -5.67 -10.10
C LYS A 65 -1.55 -5.24 -8.66
N GLU A 66 -2.39 -4.40 -8.04
CA GLU A 66 -2.22 -4.03 -6.63
C GLU A 66 -2.36 -5.25 -5.71
N LEU A 67 -3.38 -6.08 -5.92
CA LEU A 67 -3.56 -7.32 -5.15
C LEU A 67 -2.36 -8.27 -5.29
N THR A 68 -1.81 -8.40 -6.51
CA THR A 68 -0.60 -9.18 -6.78
C THR A 68 0.60 -8.64 -5.99
N PHE A 69 0.75 -7.32 -5.89
CA PHE A 69 1.77 -6.74 -5.04
C PHE A 69 1.57 -7.13 -3.56
N TRP A 70 0.34 -7.05 -3.04
CA TRP A 70 0.03 -7.43 -1.65
C TRP A 70 0.33 -8.91 -1.39
N ASN A 71 -0.11 -9.80 -2.28
CA ASN A 71 0.20 -11.24 -2.22
C ASN A 71 1.71 -11.49 -2.15
N ASN A 72 2.48 -10.85 -3.02
CA ASN A 72 3.91 -11.13 -3.16
C ASN A 72 4.78 -10.47 -2.08
N ASN A 73 4.33 -9.35 -1.50
CA ASN A 73 5.21 -8.51 -0.66
C ASN A 73 4.72 -8.31 0.78
N ARG A 74 3.43 -8.55 1.05
CA ARG A 74 2.78 -8.22 2.31
C ARG A 74 2.05 -9.40 2.96
N MET A 75 1.79 -10.47 2.21
CA MET A 75 1.24 -11.71 2.76
C MET A 75 2.29 -12.43 3.62
N THR A 76 1.85 -12.99 4.73
CA THR A 76 2.65 -13.83 5.62
C THR A 76 1.79 -14.94 6.20
N THR A 77 2.44 -16.05 6.57
CA THR A 77 1.77 -17.18 7.21
C THR A 77 1.86 -17.03 8.72
N VAL A 78 0.73 -17.21 9.41
CA VAL A 78 0.64 -17.26 10.87
C VAL A 78 0.07 -18.62 11.26
N THR A 79 0.81 -19.38 12.05
CA THR A 79 0.38 -20.69 12.55
C THR A 79 -0.29 -20.53 13.91
N VAL A 80 -1.55 -20.95 14.02
CA VAL A 80 -2.32 -20.95 15.28
C VAL A 80 -2.83 -22.36 15.53
N GLN A 81 -2.44 -22.95 16.67
CA GLN A 81 -2.84 -24.31 17.05
C GLN A 81 -2.54 -25.36 15.96
N GLY A 82 -1.40 -25.23 15.29
CA GLY A 82 -0.99 -26.13 14.20
C GLY A 82 -1.71 -25.90 12.86
N THR A 83 -2.57 -24.88 12.75
CA THR A 83 -3.23 -24.49 11.50
C THR A 83 -2.58 -23.23 10.93
N ASP A 84 -2.23 -23.25 9.64
CA ASP A 84 -1.65 -22.12 8.94
C ASP A 84 -2.73 -21.18 8.37
N TYR A 85 -2.56 -19.88 8.64
CA TYR A 85 -3.41 -18.81 8.13
C TYR A 85 -2.60 -17.83 7.29
N PHE A 86 -3.11 -17.48 6.11
CA PHE A 86 -2.52 -16.45 5.26
C PHE A 86 -3.13 -15.09 5.60
N VAL A 87 -2.30 -14.17 6.05
CA VAL A 87 -2.73 -12.82 6.46
C VAL A 87 -1.84 -11.76 5.82
N TYR A 88 -2.36 -10.55 5.66
CA TYR A 88 -1.55 -9.41 5.24
C TYR A 88 -1.00 -8.68 6.46
N ARG A 89 0.29 -8.32 6.39
CA ARG A 89 0.98 -7.53 7.41
C ARG A 89 1.55 -6.28 6.76
N TYR A 90 1.31 -5.12 7.38
CA TYR A 90 2.04 -3.91 7.04
C TYR A 90 3.52 -4.10 7.41
N ASN A 91 4.40 -3.99 6.43
CA ASN A 91 5.85 -4.04 6.61
C ASN A 91 6.53 -3.09 5.65
N THR A 92 7.79 -2.72 5.93
CA THR A 92 8.64 -2.03 4.97
C THR A 92 9.99 -2.73 4.85
N LYS A 93 10.55 -2.75 3.64
CA LYS A 93 11.91 -3.27 3.45
C LYS A 93 12.88 -2.09 3.59
N SER A 94 13.21 -1.74 4.83
CA SER A 94 14.17 -0.67 5.14
C SER A 94 15.08 -1.08 6.29
N ASN A 95 16.34 -0.69 6.20
CA ASN A 95 17.34 -0.82 7.27
C ASN A 95 17.86 0.57 7.72
N MET A 96 17.15 1.63 7.31
CA MET A 96 17.51 3.02 7.54
C MET A 96 16.33 3.78 8.13
N PRO A 97 16.58 4.80 8.96
CA PRO A 97 15.53 5.68 9.48
C PRO A 97 14.76 6.37 8.35
N ARG A 98 13.52 6.74 8.65
CA ARG A 98 12.64 7.39 7.67
C ARG A 98 13.21 8.76 7.29
N PRO A 99 13.40 9.08 5.99
CA PRO A 99 13.95 10.38 5.58
C PRO A 99 13.15 11.57 6.12
N GLU A 100 11.82 11.46 6.16
CA GLU A 100 10.91 12.49 6.66
C GLU A 100 10.88 12.61 8.20
N SER A 101 11.54 11.72 8.93
CA SER A 101 11.58 11.69 10.40
C SER A 101 12.94 11.25 10.93
N TYR A 102 14.02 11.58 10.20
CA TYR A 102 15.34 11.03 10.42
C TYR A 102 15.85 11.24 11.85
N ALA A 103 15.78 12.48 12.34
CA ALA A 103 16.26 12.84 13.67
C ALA A 103 15.47 12.13 14.79
N GLN A 104 14.15 12.03 14.63
CA GLN A 104 13.27 11.37 15.59
C GLN A 104 13.53 9.88 15.64
N ASP A 105 13.70 9.25 14.48
CA ASP A 105 14.02 7.83 14.38
C ASP A 105 15.38 7.56 15.04
N ILE A 106 16.46 8.24 14.64
CA ILE A 106 17.78 8.07 15.25
C ILE A 106 17.74 8.20 16.79
N LYS A 107 17.03 9.20 17.32
CA LYS A 107 16.87 9.38 18.77
C LYS A 107 16.19 8.18 19.43
N LYS A 108 15.13 7.62 18.82
CA LYS A 108 14.39 6.46 19.36
C LYS A 108 15.21 5.17 19.34
N ALA A 109 16.08 4.99 18.34
CA ALA A 109 16.90 3.79 18.24
C ALA A 109 18.19 3.81 19.06
N GLN A 110 18.43 4.83 19.88
CA GLN A 110 19.68 4.94 20.65
C GLN A 110 19.95 3.71 21.53
N THR A 111 18.90 3.18 22.16
CA THR A 111 18.98 2.02 23.06
C THR A 111 18.62 0.70 22.38
N VAL A 112 18.39 0.70 21.07
CA VAL A 112 18.03 -0.51 20.32
C VAL A 112 19.32 -1.22 19.88
N PRO A 113 19.54 -2.49 20.29
CA PRO A 113 20.73 -3.24 19.91
C PRO A 113 20.80 -3.49 18.39
N ASP A 114 19.69 -3.94 17.78
CA ASP A 114 19.57 -4.14 16.33
C ASP A 114 18.73 -3.01 15.70
N LYS A 115 19.43 -1.93 15.34
CA LYS A 115 18.80 -0.78 14.69
C LYS A 115 18.28 -1.13 13.30
N ALA A 116 18.92 -2.05 12.60
CA ALA A 116 18.53 -2.43 11.24
C ALA A 116 17.18 -3.16 11.24
N GLN A 117 16.93 -4.01 12.25
CA GLN A 117 15.63 -4.64 12.44
C GLN A 117 14.54 -3.63 12.85
N PHE A 118 14.88 -2.66 13.69
CA PHE A 118 13.92 -1.64 14.14
C PHE A 118 13.43 -0.70 13.02
N TRP A 119 14.20 -0.59 11.93
CA TRP A 119 13.83 0.21 10.75
C TRP A 119 12.98 -0.50 9.71
N GLN A 120 12.70 -1.79 9.90
CA GLN A 120 11.86 -2.60 9.01
C GLN A 120 10.36 -2.42 9.24
#